data_AF-A0A3C1NPP6-F1
#
_entry.id   AF-A0A3C1NPP6-F1
#
_cell.length_a   1.000
_cell.length_b   1.000
_cell.length_c   1.000
_cell.angle_alpha   90.00
_cell.angle_beta   90.00
_cell.angle_gamma   90.00
#
_symmetry.space_group_name_H-M   'P 1'
#
loop_
_entity.id
_entity.type
_entity.pdbx_description
1 polymer ?
#
loop_
_entity_poly.entity_id
_entity_poly.type
_entity_poly.pdbx_seq_one_letter_code
_entity_poly.pdbx_strand_id
1 'polypeptide(L)'
;MKTWIKKAYHFFPVQLFILHFRKYQVLLLFWFILFSTVNSEFMRTFGADALFFAPEYLGQVNILGSLITGFALGVFIMSWNVTTFILHTKRFKFLATTANPFMKYCINNALLPLIFIIFYLVRLYRFDDYKELMTQREILIIMSGLLIGIIATLLISFLYFFGAEKRIVKSLAPIISDPIRFYQTFAEKTQLEDEFGLKVNYYISGRLRIKKARKVGHYRQDYIDTIFKRHHIAAIASILLAFLFLVIIGYLSENRFFEMPAAASILVFLAIMIAVIGALTYFLQSWSLPAAIVLFGILNILYKYELIDPRNKAYGLNYSNKNERPQYNKEALQALSGKEDIEADKAHMIGILEKWKARQKSEKPVMIFINVSGGGLRSAAFVMNSLQKLDSISQGELMNRTFLISGASGGMLAATYYRELYRQKITRKPSLNIYHPKHTDRISRDLLNPVFTSMIARDLFAPVQKFNVGKQTYLKDRGYAFEKKLADN
;
A
#
# COMPACT_ATOMS: atom_id res chain seq x y z
N MET A 1 -31.99 32.79 -4.68
CA MET A 1 -31.32 31.60 -4.07
C MET A 1 -31.49 30.31 -4.90
N LYS A 2 -32.71 29.89 -5.28
CA LYS A 2 -32.97 28.65 -6.04
C LYS A 2 -32.23 28.54 -7.41
N THR A 3 -32.00 29.66 -8.11
CA THR A 3 -31.33 29.69 -9.42
C THR A 3 -29.82 29.48 -9.35
N TRP A 4 -29.15 29.98 -8.32
CA TRP A 4 -27.71 29.81 -8.12
C TRP A 4 -27.35 28.38 -7.74
N ILE A 5 -28.14 27.76 -6.86
CA ILE A 5 -27.98 26.34 -6.47
C ILE A 5 -28.15 25.43 -7.70
N LYS A 6 -29.16 25.68 -8.54
CA LYS A 6 -29.35 24.94 -9.80
C LYS A 6 -28.15 25.12 -10.75
N LYS A 7 -27.61 26.34 -10.89
CA LYS A 7 -26.43 26.60 -11.73
C LYS A 7 -25.18 25.90 -11.20
N ALA A 8 -24.94 25.93 -9.90
CA ALA A 8 -23.83 25.23 -9.24
C ALA A 8 -23.95 23.71 -9.38
N TYR A 9 -25.16 23.16 -9.20
CA TYR A 9 -25.41 21.73 -9.41
C TYR A 9 -25.29 21.31 -10.88
N HIS A 10 -25.38 22.21 -11.86
CA HIS A 10 -25.14 21.87 -13.28
C HIS A 10 -23.71 22.19 -13.76
N PHE A 11 -22.82 22.52 -12.83
CA PHE A 11 -21.40 22.69 -13.11
C PHE A 11 -20.68 21.34 -12.99
N PHE A 12 -19.95 20.97 -14.05
CA PHE A 12 -19.43 19.61 -14.20
C PHE A 12 -18.56 19.12 -13.03
N PRO A 13 -17.63 19.92 -12.45
CA PRO A 13 -16.85 19.49 -11.29
C PRO A 13 -17.70 19.17 -10.07
N VAL A 14 -18.71 19.99 -9.79
CA VAL A 14 -19.62 19.81 -8.66
C VAL A 14 -20.48 18.55 -8.87
N GLN A 15 -20.97 18.35 -10.10
CA GLN A 15 -21.73 17.14 -10.44
C GLN A 15 -20.90 15.87 -10.28
N LEU A 16 -19.67 15.87 -10.79
CA LEU A 16 -18.76 14.72 -10.64
C LEU A 16 -18.48 14.42 -9.19
N PHE A 17 -18.15 15.45 -8.39
CA PHE A 17 -17.88 15.28 -6.98
C PHE A 17 -19.06 14.65 -6.24
N ILE A 18 -20.28 15.19 -6.41
CA ILE A 18 -21.49 14.64 -5.80
C ILE A 18 -21.79 13.23 -6.34
N LEU A 19 -21.51 12.96 -7.61
CA LEU A 19 -21.80 11.68 -8.23
C LEU A 19 -21.02 10.52 -7.58
N HIS A 20 -19.78 10.74 -7.16
CA HIS A 20 -18.97 9.72 -6.46
C HIS A 20 -19.60 9.27 -5.14
N PHE A 21 -20.29 10.16 -4.43
CA PHE A 21 -21.01 9.82 -3.21
C PHE A 21 -22.37 9.14 -3.48
N ARG A 22 -22.89 9.26 -4.70
CA ARG A 22 -24.17 8.66 -5.10
C ARG A 22 -23.99 7.31 -5.82
N LYS A 23 -22.87 7.09 -6.50
CA LYS A 23 -22.61 5.91 -7.34
C LYS A 23 -21.19 5.42 -7.15
N TYR A 24 -21.02 4.09 -7.06
CA TYR A 24 -19.74 3.41 -6.87
C TYR A 24 -18.97 3.87 -5.62
N GLN A 25 -19.71 4.07 -4.52
CA GLN A 25 -19.18 4.54 -3.23
C GLN A 25 -18.05 3.67 -2.68
N VAL A 26 -18.01 2.39 -3.05
CA VAL A 26 -16.90 1.49 -2.71
C VAL A 26 -15.53 2.05 -3.13
N LEU A 27 -15.46 2.83 -4.22
CA LEU A 27 -14.21 3.45 -4.65
C LEU A 27 -13.76 4.58 -3.70
N LEU A 28 -14.67 5.19 -2.95
CA LEU A 28 -14.34 6.20 -1.93
C LEU A 28 -13.68 5.59 -0.69
N LEU A 29 -13.82 4.28 -0.46
CA LEU A 29 -13.12 3.58 0.62
C LEU A 29 -11.60 3.78 0.53
N PHE A 30 -11.04 3.77 -0.68
CA PHE A 30 -9.61 3.95 -0.89
C PHE A 30 -9.15 5.37 -0.54
N TRP A 31 -9.95 6.39 -0.89
CA TRP A 31 -9.69 7.75 -0.45
C TRP A 31 -9.81 7.87 1.07
N PHE A 32 -10.84 7.26 1.67
CA PHE A 32 -11.00 7.25 3.12
C PHE A 32 -9.79 6.64 3.84
N ILE A 33 -9.28 5.49 3.36
CA ILE A 33 -8.07 4.86 3.90
C ILE A 33 -6.88 5.83 3.80
N LEU A 34 -6.67 6.49 2.65
CA LEU A 34 -5.58 7.45 2.48
C LEU A 34 -5.71 8.67 3.40
N PHE A 35 -6.90 9.28 3.46
CA PHE A 35 -7.16 10.41 4.36
C PHE A 35 -6.95 10.01 5.83
N SER A 36 -7.46 8.84 6.25
CA SER A 36 -7.32 8.36 7.64
C SER A 36 -5.87 7.99 7.99
N THR A 37 -5.09 7.48 7.03
CA THR A 37 -3.66 7.19 7.21
C THR A 37 -2.87 8.48 7.39
N VAL A 38 -3.06 9.45 6.50
CA VAL A 38 -2.42 10.77 6.57
C VAL A 38 -2.94 11.60 7.76
N ASN A 39 -4.13 11.32 8.27
CA ASN A 39 -4.64 11.92 9.50
C ASN A 39 -4.03 11.28 10.78
N SER A 40 -3.20 10.25 10.65
CA SER A 40 -2.61 9.49 11.76
C SER A 40 -3.63 8.72 12.63
N GLU A 41 -4.81 8.42 12.09
CA GLU A 41 -5.84 7.62 12.77
C GLU A 41 -5.76 6.15 12.40
N PHE A 42 -5.57 5.86 11.10
CA PHE A 42 -5.46 4.51 10.61
C PHE A 42 -4.11 3.88 10.96
N MET A 43 -4.13 2.70 11.57
CA MET A 43 -2.93 1.93 11.96
C MET A 43 -1.89 2.76 12.73
N ARG A 44 -2.34 3.70 13.58
CA ARG A 44 -1.47 4.60 14.36
C ARG A 44 -0.40 3.88 15.18
N THR A 45 -0.74 2.75 15.79
CA THR A 45 0.19 1.94 16.59
C THR A 45 1.33 1.34 15.76
N PHE A 46 1.13 1.21 14.45
CA PHE A 46 2.12 0.68 13.51
C PHE A 46 2.90 1.78 12.77
N GLY A 47 2.61 3.06 13.03
CA GLY A 47 3.31 4.18 12.38
C GLY A 47 3.05 4.30 10.89
N ALA A 48 1.86 3.91 10.43
CA ALA A 48 1.52 3.93 8.99
C ALA A 48 1.61 5.34 8.38
N ASP A 49 1.37 6.38 9.18
CA ASP A 49 1.48 7.78 8.77
C ASP A 49 2.94 8.17 8.46
N ALA A 50 3.89 7.72 9.28
CA ALA A 50 5.33 7.97 9.08
C ALA A 50 5.83 7.44 7.73
N LEU A 51 5.28 6.32 7.24
CA LEU A 51 5.64 5.75 5.93
C LEU A 51 5.32 6.70 4.77
N PHE A 52 4.28 7.53 4.91
CA PHE A 52 3.89 8.53 3.93
C PHE A 52 4.71 9.81 4.09
N PHE A 53 4.84 10.31 5.32
CA PHE A 53 5.50 11.59 5.57
C PHE A 53 7.01 11.55 5.37
N ALA A 54 7.65 10.48 5.80
CA ALA A 54 9.10 10.28 5.71
C ALA A 54 9.41 9.06 4.82
N PRO A 55 9.17 9.15 3.49
CA PRO A 55 9.36 8.02 2.59
C PRO A 55 10.85 7.69 2.46
N GLU A 56 11.29 6.70 3.23
CA GLU A 56 12.67 6.23 3.21
C GLU A 56 12.99 5.51 1.90
N TYR A 57 14.15 5.83 1.31
CA TYR A 57 14.69 5.14 0.15
C TYR A 57 16.20 5.02 0.28
N LEU A 58 16.73 3.80 0.12
CA LEU A 58 18.15 3.48 0.30
C LEU A 58 18.72 3.86 1.67
N GLY A 59 17.93 3.73 2.74
CA GLY A 59 18.38 3.99 4.12
C GLY A 59 18.26 5.45 4.57
N GLN A 60 17.67 6.33 3.75
CA GLN A 60 17.58 7.75 4.03
C GLN A 60 16.24 8.33 3.58
N VAL A 61 15.72 9.31 4.32
CA VAL A 61 14.60 10.13 3.89
C VAL A 61 15.14 11.21 2.95
N ASN A 62 14.80 11.13 1.67
CA ASN A 62 15.37 12.00 0.64
C ASN A 62 14.36 12.33 -0.47
N ILE A 63 14.79 13.23 -1.37
CA ILE A 63 13.97 13.65 -2.51
C ILE A 63 13.60 12.49 -3.44
N LEU A 64 14.44 11.47 -3.58
CA LEU A 64 14.17 10.33 -4.46
C LEU A 64 13.05 9.45 -3.90
N GLY A 65 13.06 9.14 -2.60
CA GLY A 65 11.96 8.43 -1.94
C GLY A 65 10.63 9.19 -2.05
N SER A 66 10.69 10.51 -1.88
CA SER A 66 9.54 11.41 -2.06
C SER A 66 9.04 11.44 -3.49
N LEU A 67 9.95 11.48 -4.46
CA LEU A 67 9.64 11.46 -5.89
C LEU A 67 8.99 10.14 -6.31
N ILE A 68 9.50 8.99 -5.88
CA ILE A 68 8.89 7.67 -6.14
C ILE A 68 7.49 7.60 -5.53
N THR A 69 7.33 8.10 -4.29
CA THR A 69 6.02 8.20 -3.64
C THR A 69 5.07 9.13 -4.41
N GLY A 70 5.58 10.23 -4.96
CA GLY A 70 4.85 11.15 -5.83
C GLY A 70 4.39 10.49 -7.12
N PHE A 71 5.27 9.72 -7.77
CA PHE A 71 4.93 8.91 -8.94
C PHE A 71 3.79 7.94 -8.63
N ALA A 72 3.88 7.22 -7.51
CA ALA A 72 2.86 6.27 -7.07
C ALA A 72 1.53 6.95 -6.73
N LEU A 73 1.55 8.13 -6.10
CA LEU A 73 0.34 8.92 -5.86
C LEU A 73 -0.26 9.42 -7.17
N GLY A 74 0.57 9.84 -8.12
CA GLY A 74 0.15 10.14 -9.49
C GLY A 74 -0.52 8.95 -10.17
N VAL A 75 0.03 7.74 -10.02
CA VAL A 75 -0.56 6.49 -10.55
C VAL A 75 -1.92 6.21 -9.89
N PHE A 76 -2.03 6.38 -8.58
CA PHE A 76 -3.31 6.26 -7.87
C PHE A 76 -4.36 7.25 -8.37
N ILE A 77 -4.00 8.53 -8.52
CA ILE A 77 -4.87 9.59 -9.05
C ILE A 77 -5.29 9.28 -10.49
N MET A 78 -4.37 8.79 -11.32
CA MET A 78 -4.68 8.42 -12.70
C MET A 78 -5.57 7.19 -12.76
N SER A 79 -5.34 6.17 -11.94
CA SER A 79 -6.22 5.00 -11.84
C SER A 79 -7.64 5.41 -11.43
N TRP A 80 -7.77 6.28 -10.44
CA TRP A 80 -9.05 6.89 -10.06
C TRP A 80 -9.74 7.58 -11.24
N ASN A 81 -9.02 8.44 -11.97
CA ASN A 81 -9.57 9.15 -13.11
C ASN A 81 -9.97 8.22 -14.26
N VAL A 82 -9.13 7.24 -14.58
CA VAL A 82 -9.39 6.25 -15.64
C VAL A 82 -10.60 5.39 -15.30
N THR A 83 -10.63 4.81 -14.10
CA THR A 83 -11.75 3.98 -13.64
C THR A 83 -13.06 4.76 -13.63
N THR A 84 -13.08 5.94 -13.00
CA THR A 84 -14.31 6.72 -12.90
C THR A 84 -14.74 7.29 -14.26
N PHE A 85 -13.80 7.59 -15.16
CA PHE A 85 -14.11 7.93 -16.55
C PHE A 85 -14.84 6.78 -17.24
N ILE A 86 -14.34 5.55 -17.18
CA ILE A 86 -15.01 4.38 -17.78
C ILE A 86 -16.44 4.21 -17.22
N LEU A 87 -16.60 4.35 -15.91
CA LEU A 87 -17.87 4.11 -15.22
C LEU A 87 -18.91 5.23 -15.41
N HIS A 88 -18.48 6.49 -15.51
CA HIS A 88 -19.39 7.64 -15.52
C HIS A 88 -19.58 8.29 -16.89
N THR A 89 -18.68 8.08 -17.86
CA THR A 89 -18.69 8.84 -19.12
C THR A 89 -19.99 8.68 -19.93
N LYS A 90 -20.66 7.52 -19.85
CA LYS A 90 -21.99 7.32 -20.46
C LYS A 90 -23.05 8.31 -19.97
N ARG A 91 -22.90 8.84 -18.75
CA ARG A 91 -23.81 9.84 -18.17
C ARG A 91 -23.51 11.26 -18.67
N PHE A 92 -22.32 11.49 -19.23
CA PHE A 92 -21.82 12.82 -19.60
C PHE A 92 -21.56 12.91 -21.11
N LYS A 93 -22.63 12.74 -21.89
CA LYS A 93 -22.58 12.65 -23.37
C LYS A 93 -21.91 13.84 -24.06
N PHE A 94 -21.95 15.03 -23.45
CA PHE A 94 -21.30 16.23 -24.01
C PHE A 94 -19.79 16.03 -24.25
N LEU A 95 -19.13 15.16 -23.47
CA LEU A 95 -17.70 14.86 -23.60
C LEU A 95 -17.35 14.30 -24.98
N ALA A 96 -18.23 13.50 -25.60
CA ALA A 96 -17.99 12.92 -26.93
C ALA A 96 -17.86 13.98 -28.04
N THR A 97 -18.37 15.19 -27.81
CA THR A 97 -18.28 16.31 -28.76
C THR A 97 -17.12 17.27 -28.50
N THR A 98 -16.26 16.93 -27.55
CA THR A 98 -15.12 17.75 -27.16
C THR A 98 -13.81 17.06 -27.53
N ALA A 99 -12.85 17.81 -28.05
CA ALA A 99 -11.47 17.31 -28.18
C ALA A 99 -10.91 16.99 -26.78
N ASN A 100 -10.03 16.02 -26.61
CA ASN A 100 -9.45 15.64 -25.32
C ASN A 100 -10.49 15.39 -24.21
N PRO A 101 -11.46 14.47 -24.43
CA PRO A 101 -12.53 14.20 -23.48
C PRO A 101 -11.99 13.71 -22.13
N PHE A 102 -10.97 12.84 -22.16
CA PHE A 102 -10.35 12.30 -20.94
C PHE A 102 -9.63 13.39 -20.12
N MET A 103 -8.86 14.27 -20.77
CA MET A 103 -8.21 15.39 -20.07
C MET A 103 -9.24 16.33 -19.44
N LYS A 104 -10.32 16.68 -20.17
CA LYS A 104 -11.40 17.49 -19.61
C LYS A 104 -12.06 16.80 -18.43
N TYR A 105 -12.30 15.50 -18.51
CA TYR A 105 -12.81 14.73 -17.38
C TYR A 105 -11.88 14.85 -16.17
N CYS A 106 -10.57 14.59 -16.33
CA CYS A 106 -9.59 14.69 -15.24
C CYS A 106 -9.57 16.06 -14.58
N ILE A 107 -9.56 17.15 -15.37
CA ILE A 107 -9.57 18.53 -14.83
C ILE A 107 -10.82 18.79 -14.00
N ASN A 108 -11.99 18.33 -14.47
CA ASN A 108 -13.25 18.53 -13.73
C ASN A 108 -13.40 17.53 -12.57
N ASN A 109 -12.68 16.41 -12.59
CA ASN A 109 -12.63 15.43 -11.52
C ASN A 109 -11.48 15.66 -10.51
N ALA A 110 -10.80 16.81 -10.60
CA ALA A 110 -9.61 17.11 -9.80
C ALA A 110 -9.91 17.50 -8.34
N LEU A 111 -11.17 17.79 -7.98
CA LEU A 111 -11.52 18.33 -6.67
C LEU A 111 -11.08 17.43 -5.50
N LEU A 112 -11.45 16.15 -5.55
CA LEU A 112 -11.09 15.18 -4.50
C LEU A 112 -9.57 14.92 -4.43
N PRO A 113 -8.87 14.63 -5.55
CA PRO A 113 -7.40 14.55 -5.56
C PRO A 113 -6.70 15.79 -5.03
N LEU A 114 -7.16 16.99 -5.40
CA LEU A 114 -6.52 18.25 -5.00
C LEU A 114 -6.69 18.50 -3.50
N ILE A 115 -7.88 18.25 -2.95
CA ILE A 115 -8.12 18.31 -1.50
C ILE A 115 -7.18 17.36 -0.77
N PHE A 116 -7.02 16.12 -1.27
CA PHE A 116 -6.11 15.15 -0.67
C PHE A 116 -4.65 15.61 -0.73
N ILE A 117 -4.17 16.10 -1.88
CA ILE A 117 -2.79 16.59 -2.03
C ILE A 117 -2.52 17.75 -1.06
N ILE A 118 -3.41 18.73 -0.98
CA ILE A 118 -3.26 19.87 -0.06
C ILE A 118 -3.24 19.38 1.39
N PHE A 119 -4.19 18.52 1.77
CA PHE A 119 -4.22 17.92 3.10
C PHE A 119 -2.93 17.17 3.41
N TYR A 120 -2.45 16.36 2.48
CA TYR A 120 -1.23 15.59 2.63
C TYR A 120 0.00 16.48 2.82
N LEU A 121 0.16 17.52 2.01
CA LEU A 121 1.27 18.47 2.13
C LEU A 121 1.26 19.22 3.47
N VAL A 122 0.09 19.64 3.96
CA VAL A 122 -0.03 20.31 5.26
C VAL A 122 0.35 19.36 6.40
N ARG A 123 -0.09 18.10 6.34
CA ARG A 123 0.20 17.10 7.36
C ARG A 123 1.67 16.66 7.33
N LEU A 124 2.25 16.53 6.14
CA LEU A 124 3.67 16.24 5.91
C LEU A 124 4.53 17.34 6.52
N TYR A 125 4.26 18.61 6.20
CA TYR A 125 5.00 19.74 6.78
C TYR A 125 5.00 19.69 8.31
N ARG A 126 3.83 19.45 8.92
CA ARG A 126 3.72 19.35 10.39
C ARG A 126 4.43 18.14 10.96
N PHE A 127 4.46 17.02 10.25
CA PHE A 127 5.16 15.82 10.71
C PHE A 127 6.67 16.06 10.70
N ASP A 128 7.19 16.55 9.58
CA ASP A 128 8.64 16.70 9.40
C ASP A 128 9.22 17.82 10.30
N ASP A 129 8.46 18.90 10.54
CA ASP A 129 8.85 19.99 11.44
C ASP A 129 8.85 19.55 12.92
N TYR A 130 7.79 18.89 13.39
CA TYR A 130 7.61 18.62 14.83
C TYR A 130 8.12 17.25 15.29
N LYS A 131 8.23 16.25 14.40
CA LYS A 131 8.66 14.89 14.76
C LYS A 131 10.04 14.55 14.22
N GLU A 132 10.30 14.81 12.94
CA GLU A 132 11.62 14.56 12.34
C GLU A 132 12.61 15.70 12.60
N LEU A 133 12.12 16.85 13.10
CA LEU A 133 12.92 18.04 13.41
C LEU A 133 13.74 18.53 12.20
N MET A 134 13.17 18.37 11.00
CA MET A 134 13.80 18.78 9.75
C MET A 134 13.79 20.30 9.62
N THR A 135 14.81 20.84 8.96
CA THR A 135 14.83 22.26 8.59
C THR A 135 13.79 22.56 7.51
N GLN A 136 13.29 23.80 7.45
CA GLN A 136 12.33 24.22 6.42
C GLN A 136 12.79 23.90 4.99
N ARG A 137 14.10 24.01 4.73
CA ARG A 137 14.68 23.69 3.42
C ARG A 137 14.54 22.21 3.08
N GLU A 138 14.81 21.31 4.03
CA GLU A 138 14.67 19.87 3.85
C GLU A 138 13.22 19.49 3.57
N ILE A 139 12.29 20.04 4.34
CA ILE A 139 10.84 19.81 4.17
C ILE A 139 10.40 20.24 2.76
N LEU A 140 10.81 21.43 2.31
CA LEU A 140 10.48 21.92 0.96
C LEU A 140 11.05 21.03 -0.15
N ILE A 141 12.25 20.47 0.05
CA ILE A 141 12.87 19.52 -0.90
C ILE A 141 12.02 18.24 -0.99
N ILE A 142 11.62 17.66 0.15
CA ILE A 142 10.75 16.47 0.23
C ILE A 142 9.41 16.74 -0.47
N MET A 143 8.73 17.84 -0.12
CA MET A 143 7.46 18.26 -0.75
C MET A 143 7.60 18.47 -2.25
N SER A 144 8.71 19.06 -2.70
CA SER A 144 8.98 19.28 -4.13
C SER A 144 9.15 17.96 -4.88
N GLY A 145 9.87 16.99 -4.31
CA GLY A 145 10.02 15.65 -4.87
C GLY A 145 8.67 14.97 -5.08
N LEU A 146 7.82 15.00 -4.06
CA LEU A 146 6.45 14.47 -4.14
C LEU A 146 5.64 15.12 -5.27
N LEU A 147 5.62 16.46 -5.34
CA LEU A 147 4.89 17.20 -6.37
C LEU A 147 5.42 16.94 -7.78
N ILE A 148 6.75 16.91 -7.95
CA ILE A 148 7.41 16.60 -9.22
C ILE A 148 7.01 15.19 -9.69
N GLY A 149 7.01 14.20 -8.79
CA GLY A 149 6.58 12.84 -9.11
C GLY A 149 5.13 12.79 -9.59
N ILE A 150 4.21 13.47 -8.90
CA ILE A 150 2.79 13.54 -9.31
C ILE A 150 2.67 14.17 -10.71
N ILE A 151 3.31 15.33 -10.91
CA ILE A 151 3.25 16.08 -12.18
C ILE A 151 3.82 15.21 -13.32
N ALA A 152 4.96 14.55 -13.10
CA ALA A 152 5.59 13.68 -14.08
C ALA A 152 4.64 12.53 -14.51
N THR A 153 3.98 11.86 -13.57
CA THR A 153 3.00 10.81 -13.91
C THR A 153 1.81 11.34 -14.70
N LEU A 154 1.28 12.51 -14.32
CA LEU A 154 0.18 13.15 -15.06
C LEU A 154 0.60 13.49 -16.50
N LEU A 155 1.80 14.05 -16.68
CA LEU A 155 2.35 14.37 -18.00
C LEU A 155 2.53 13.13 -18.86
N ILE A 156 3.17 12.08 -18.35
CA ILE A 156 3.36 10.80 -19.06
C ILE A 156 2.00 10.21 -19.48
N SER A 157 1.03 10.24 -18.57
CA SER A 157 -0.31 9.72 -18.84
C SER A 157 -1.02 10.53 -19.93
N PHE A 158 -0.97 11.86 -19.86
CA PHE A 158 -1.60 12.69 -20.90
C PHE A 158 -0.91 12.55 -22.26
N LEU A 159 0.41 12.41 -22.32
CA LEU A 159 1.12 12.11 -23.58
C LEU A 159 0.59 10.82 -24.22
N TYR A 160 0.39 9.76 -23.42
CA TYR A 160 -0.22 8.52 -23.89
C TYR A 160 -1.66 8.75 -24.40
N PHE A 161 -2.52 9.40 -23.62
CA PHE A 161 -3.93 9.59 -23.99
C PHE A 161 -4.13 10.53 -25.18
N PHE A 162 -3.29 11.55 -25.35
CA PHE A 162 -3.29 12.39 -26.55
C PHE A 162 -2.88 11.59 -27.79
N GLY A 163 -1.89 10.69 -27.66
CA GLY A 163 -1.52 9.76 -28.72
C GLY A 163 -2.68 8.82 -29.09
N ALA A 164 -3.37 8.26 -28.08
CA ALA A 164 -4.55 7.43 -28.29
C ALA A 164 -5.68 8.19 -28.98
N GLU A 165 -5.95 9.43 -28.57
CA GLU A 165 -6.98 10.26 -29.20
C GLU A 165 -6.68 10.56 -30.66
N LYS A 166 -5.43 10.95 -31.00
CA LYS A 166 -5.05 11.17 -32.41
C LYS A 166 -5.34 9.95 -33.28
N ARG A 167 -5.10 8.73 -32.76
CA ARG A 167 -5.45 7.48 -33.45
C ARG A 167 -6.96 7.30 -33.59
N ILE A 168 -7.74 7.60 -32.56
CA ILE A 168 -9.21 7.52 -32.59
C ILE A 168 -9.77 8.49 -33.63
N VAL A 169 -9.36 9.76 -33.58
CA VAL A 169 -9.79 10.79 -34.54
C VAL A 169 -9.41 10.40 -35.96
N LYS A 170 -8.16 9.97 -36.20
CA LYS A 170 -7.72 9.51 -37.53
C LYS A 170 -8.55 8.33 -38.06
N SER A 171 -8.98 7.42 -37.18
CA SER A 171 -9.82 6.28 -37.56
C SER A 171 -11.28 6.64 -37.85
N LEU A 172 -11.81 7.70 -37.22
CA LEU A 172 -13.21 8.11 -37.36
C LEU A 172 -13.40 9.25 -38.37
N ALA A 173 -12.38 10.07 -38.63
CA ALA A 173 -12.41 11.15 -39.60
C ALA A 173 -12.96 10.73 -40.98
N PRO A 174 -12.50 9.64 -41.62
CA PRO A 174 -13.02 9.22 -42.94
C PRO A 174 -14.48 8.73 -42.90
N ILE A 175 -14.97 8.29 -41.74
CA ILE A 175 -16.37 7.85 -41.55
C ILE A 175 -17.27 9.07 -41.31
N ILE A 176 -16.77 10.10 -40.64
CA ILE A 176 -17.50 11.34 -40.34
C ILE A 176 -17.58 12.26 -41.57
N SER A 177 -16.53 12.27 -42.40
CA SER A 177 -16.46 13.12 -43.59
C SER A 177 -17.34 12.65 -44.75
N ASP A 178 -17.75 11.37 -44.76
CA ASP A 178 -18.59 10.77 -45.79
C ASP A 178 -19.98 10.43 -45.21
N PRO A 179 -21.03 11.19 -45.57
CA PRO A 179 -22.39 10.96 -45.07
C PRO A 179 -22.89 9.54 -45.35
N ILE A 180 -22.56 8.96 -46.52
CA ILE A 180 -23.04 7.63 -46.92
C ILE A 180 -22.41 6.57 -46.00
N ARG A 181 -21.09 6.64 -45.79
CA ARG A 181 -20.40 5.74 -44.85
C ARG A 181 -20.85 5.93 -43.42
N PHE A 182 -21.17 7.16 -43.01
CA PHE A 182 -21.70 7.44 -41.68
C PHE A 182 -23.05 6.73 -41.47
N TYR A 183 -24.00 6.88 -42.39
CA TYR A 183 -25.31 6.22 -42.32
C TYR A 183 -25.24 4.69 -42.48
N GLN A 184 -24.25 4.16 -43.21
CA GLN A 184 -24.03 2.72 -43.32
C GLN A 184 -23.40 2.12 -42.05
N THR A 185 -22.48 2.84 -41.40
CA THR A 185 -21.76 2.35 -40.22
C THR A 185 -22.61 2.43 -38.95
N PHE A 186 -23.46 3.46 -38.88
CA PHE A 186 -24.35 3.71 -37.77
C PHE A 186 -25.76 3.45 -38.31
N ALA A 187 -26.44 2.37 -37.92
CA ALA A 187 -27.82 2.04 -38.33
C ALA A 187 -28.81 2.48 -37.23
N GLU A 188 -29.92 3.12 -37.61
CA GLU A 188 -30.80 3.83 -36.68
C GLU A 188 -31.47 2.87 -35.69
N LYS A 189 -30.82 2.64 -34.54
CA LYS A 189 -31.48 2.04 -33.38
C LYS A 189 -32.26 3.14 -32.68
N THR A 190 -33.57 2.94 -32.63
CA THR A 190 -34.60 3.71 -31.93
C THR A 190 -34.03 4.73 -30.94
N GLN A 191 -34.28 6.03 -31.19
CA GLN A 191 -34.06 7.08 -30.20
C GLN A 191 -35.03 6.86 -29.03
N LEU A 192 -34.70 5.96 -28.11
CA LEU A 192 -35.33 5.94 -26.80
C LEU A 192 -34.96 7.26 -26.12
N GLU A 193 -35.99 8.00 -25.69
CA GLU A 193 -35.80 9.21 -24.90
C GLU A 193 -34.87 8.93 -23.71
N ASP A 194 -33.93 9.84 -23.53
CA ASP A 194 -32.67 9.62 -22.86
C ASP A 194 -32.79 9.64 -21.33
N GLU A 195 -33.26 8.54 -20.72
CA GLU A 195 -33.42 8.43 -19.25
C GLU A 195 -32.08 8.48 -18.47
N PHE A 196 -30.93 8.23 -19.11
CA PHE A 196 -29.65 7.99 -18.39
C PHE A 196 -28.64 9.15 -18.44
N GLY A 197 -28.83 10.15 -19.31
CA GLY A 197 -27.93 11.29 -19.49
C GLY A 197 -28.08 12.38 -18.41
N LEU A 198 -26.99 12.81 -17.77
CA LEU A 198 -26.98 13.94 -16.84
C LEU A 198 -26.78 15.26 -17.59
N LYS A 199 -27.67 16.23 -17.34
CA LYS A 199 -27.57 17.57 -17.90
C LYS A 199 -26.42 18.36 -17.25
N VAL A 200 -25.43 18.72 -18.07
CA VAL A 200 -24.29 19.58 -17.73
C VAL A 200 -24.43 20.90 -18.48
N ASN A 201 -24.31 22.03 -17.78
CA ASN A 201 -24.40 23.36 -18.40
C ASN A 201 -23.02 23.97 -18.65
N TYR A 202 -22.10 23.83 -17.70
CA TYR A 202 -20.77 24.43 -17.73
C TYR A 202 -19.71 23.42 -17.30
N TYR A 203 -18.53 23.50 -17.89
CA TYR A 203 -17.37 22.67 -17.53
C TYR A 203 -16.07 23.48 -17.67
N ILE A 204 -15.00 23.03 -17.01
CA ILE A 204 -13.66 23.61 -17.12
C ILE A 204 -12.96 22.99 -18.33
N SER A 205 -12.54 23.82 -19.28
CA SER A 205 -11.83 23.39 -20.48
C SER A 205 -10.33 23.10 -20.21
N GLY A 206 -9.65 22.49 -21.17
CA GLY A 206 -8.21 22.19 -21.08
C GLY A 206 -7.29 23.40 -20.87
N ARG A 207 -7.76 24.62 -21.14
CA ARG A 207 -7.04 25.87 -20.85
C ARG A 207 -7.49 26.51 -19.53
N LEU A 208 -8.08 25.72 -18.64
CA LEU A 208 -8.64 26.14 -17.34
C LEU A 208 -9.70 27.25 -17.42
N ARG A 209 -10.35 27.43 -18.58
CA ARG A 209 -11.46 28.38 -18.77
C ARG A 209 -12.81 27.69 -18.67
N ILE A 210 -13.78 28.32 -18.02
CA ILE A 210 -15.17 27.85 -17.97
C ILE A 210 -15.79 27.96 -19.36
N LYS A 211 -16.38 26.87 -19.86
CA LYS A 211 -17.08 26.81 -21.15
C LYS A 211 -18.48 26.22 -20.99
N LYS A 212 -19.39 26.64 -21.86
CA LYS A 212 -20.73 26.07 -21.97
C LYS A 212 -20.67 24.71 -22.65
N ALA A 213 -21.36 23.72 -22.09
CA ALA A 213 -21.50 22.40 -22.69
C ALA A 213 -22.43 22.49 -23.92
N ARG A 214 -22.08 21.77 -25.00
CA ARG A 214 -22.92 21.69 -26.20
C ARG A 214 -24.07 20.71 -25.96
N LYS A 215 -25.25 21.03 -26.49
CA LYS A 215 -26.37 20.09 -26.50
C LYS A 215 -26.02 18.95 -27.46
N VAL A 216 -26.21 17.72 -27.01
CA VAL A 216 -25.81 16.51 -27.75
C VAL A 216 -27.00 15.65 -28.19
N GLY A 217 -28.24 16.08 -27.91
CA GLY A 217 -29.45 15.33 -28.26
C GLY A 217 -29.65 15.12 -29.77
N HIS A 218 -28.91 15.84 -30.61
CA HIS A 218 -28.95 15.69 -32.08
C HIS A 218 -27.94 14.67 -32.63
N TYR A 219 -27.06 14.11 -31.78
CA TYR A 219 -26.14 13.05 -32.20
C TYR A 219 -26.77 11.67 -31.98
N ARG A 220 -26.48 10.75 -32.90
CA ARG A 220 -26.92 9.36 -32.81
C ARG A 220 -26.20 8.62 -31.68
N GLN A 221 -26.93 7.79 -30.92
CA GLN A 221 -26.38 7.15 -29.71
C GLN A 221 -25.28 6.13 -30.02
N ASP A 222 -25.45 5.36 -31.10
CA ASP A 222 -24.48 4.41 -31.63
C ASP A 222 -23.12 5.06 -31.95
N TYR A 223 -23.12 6.28 -32.48
CA TYR A 223 -21.92 7.08 -32.71
C TYR A 223 -21.23 7.47 -31.39
N ILE A 224 -22.00 7.99 -30.42
CA ILE A 224 -21.49 8.41 -29.11
C ILE A 224 -20.89 7.22 -28.35
N ASP A 225 -21.58 6.08 -28.35
CA ASP A 225 -21.13 4.83 -27.73
C ASP A 225 -19.84 4.31 -28.38
N THR A 226 -19.73 4.43 -29.71
CA THR A 226 -18.52 4.01 -30.43
C THR A 226 -17.30 4.84 -30.05
N ILE A 227 -17.45 6.17 -29.92
CA ILE A 227 -16.39 7.05 -29.45
C ILE A 227 -15.95 6.66 -28.03
N PHE A 228 -16.91 6.51 -27.11
CA PHE A 228 -16.59 6.15 -25.73
C PHE A 228 -15.96 4.76 -25.61
N LYS A 229 -16.42 3.77 -26.37
CA LYS A 229 -15.82 2.43 -26.40
C LYS A 229 -14.35 2.48 -26.81
N ARG A 230 -13.97 3.28 -27.81
CA ARG A 230 -12.56 3.43 -28.22
C ARG A 230 -11.70 4.09 -27.14
N HIS A 231 -12.22 5.10 -26.44
CA HIS A 231 -11.54 5.69 -25.30
C HIS A 231 -11.44 4.72 -24.10
N HIS A 232 -12.46 3.89 -23.86
CA HIS A 232 -12.43 2.86 -22.83
C HIS A 232 -11.36 1.79 -23.13
N ILE A 233 -11.21 1.37 -24.39
CA ILE A 233 -10.15 0.42 -24.79
C ILE A 233 -8.76 1.02 -24.53
N ALA A 234 -8.52 2.29 -24.88
CA ALA A 234 -7.26 2.97 -24.58
C ALA A 234 -6.99 3.04 -23.06
N ALA A 235 -8.03 3.34 -22.28
CA ALA A 235 -7.96 3.33 -20.83
C ALA A 235 -7.61 1.93 -20.26
N ILE A 236 -8.28 0.88 -20.72
CA ILE A 236 -7.98 -0.51 -20.30
C ILE A 236 -6.54 -0.90 -20.69
N ALA A 237 -6.10 -0.55 -21.91
CA ALA A 237 -4.72 -0.81 -22.35
C ALA A 237 -3.68 -0.11 -21.47
N SER A 238 -3.96 1.11 -20.99
CA SER A 238 -3.07 1.81 -20.06
C SER A 238 -2.94 1.10 -18.71
N ILE A 239 -4.03 0.53 -18.19
CA ILE A 239 -4.04 -0.26 -16.95
C ILE A 239 -3.21 -1.54 -17.14
N LEU A 240 -3.38 -2.24 -18.27
CA LEU A 240 -2.60 -3.45 -18.58
C LEU A 240 -1.10 -3.17 -18.72
N LEU A 241 -0.73 -2.04 -19.35
CA LEU A 241 0.67 -1.65 -19.47
C LEU A 241 1.28 -1.31 -18.10
N ALA A 242 0.55 -0.58 -17.25
CA ALA A 242 0.97 -0.28 -15.89
C ALA A 242 1.12 -1.57 -15.06
N PHE A 243 0.20 -2.52 -15.22
CA PHE A 243 0.26 -3.83 -14.59
C PHE A 243 1.52 -4.60 -15.00
N LEU A 244 1.83 -4.68 -16.31
CA LEU A 244 3.02 -5.36 -16.81
C LEU A 244 4.30 -4.71 -16.24
N PHE A 245 4.35 -3.39 -16.19
CA PHE A 245 5.47 -2.66 -15.59
C PHE A 245 5.67 -3.03 -14.10
N LEU A 246 4.58 -3.13 -13.32
CA LEU A 246 4.65 -3.53 -11.91
C LEU A 246 5.14 -4.96 -11.72
N VAL A 247 4.74 -5.89 -12.59
CA VAL A 247 5.25 -7.28 -12.56
C VAL A 247 6.76 -7.30 -12.79
N ILE A 248 7.26 -6.51 -13.74
CA ILE A 248 8.69 -6.40 -14.04
C ILE A 248 9.46 -5.84 -12.83
N ILE A 249 9.01 -4.74 -12.24
CA ILE A 249 9.66 -4.18 -11.04
C ILE A 249 9.58 -5.18 -9.87
N GLY A 250 8.46 -5.87 -9.73
CA GLY A 250 8.29 -6.89 -8.70
C GLY A 250 9.29 -8.02 -8.82
N TYR A 251 9.57 -8.47 -10.04
CA TYR A 251 10.61 -9.47 -10.31
C TYR A 251 12.03 -8.96 -9.95
N LEU A 252 12.30 -7.67 -10.18
CA LEU A 252 13.60 -7.03 -9.90
C LEU A 252 13.78 -6.59 -8.44
N SER A 253 12.74 -6.70 -7.60
CA SER A 253 12.70 -6.24 -6.20
C SER A 253 13.73 -6.87 -5.26
N GLU A 254 14.44 -7.93 -5.67
CA GLU A 254 15.56 -8.47 -4.87
C GLU A 254 16.79 -7.56 -4.85
N ASN A 255 16.87 -6.61 -5.78
CA ASN A 255 17.93 -5.61 -5.80
C ASN A 255 17.46 -4.35 -5.06
N ARG A 256 18.30 -3.87 -4.13
CA ARG A 256 18.10 -2.66 -3.30
C ARG A 256 17.62 -1.42 -4.07
N PHE A 257 17.98 -1.27 -5.35
CA PHE A 257 17.56 -0.11 -6.15
C PHE A 257 16.09 -0.17 -6.58
N PHE A 258 15.51 -1.37 -6.63
CA PHE A 258 14.10 -1.61 -6.99
C PHE A 258 13.21 -1.84 -5.75
N GLU A 259 13.77 -1.75 -4.53
CA GLU A 259 13.00 -1.65 -3.29
C GLU A 259 12.30 -0.29 -3.25
N MET A 260 10.96 -0.28 -3.36
CA MET A 260 10.20 0.97 -3.34
C MET A 260 9.90 1.42 -1.91
N PRO A 261 9.77 2.74 -1.66
CA PRO A 261 9.21 3.23 -0.40
C PRO A 261 7.85 2.57 -0.12
N ALA A 262 7.59 2.23 1.13
CA ALA A 262 6.38 1.53 1.55
C ALA A 262 5.10 2.27 1.14
N ALA A 263 5.07 3.60 1.27
CA ALA A 263 3.96 4.42 0.81
C ALA A 263 3.70 4.27 -0.69
N ALA A 264 4.76 4.17 -1.51
CA ALA A 264 4.63 3.94 -2.94
C ALA A 264 3.99 2.57 -3.24
N SER A 265 4.43 1.51 -2.56
CA SER A 265 3.83 0.18 -2.69
C SER A 265 2.35 0.17 -2.29
N ILE A 266 2.00 0.83 -1.18
CA ILE A 266 0.61 0.96 -0.72
C ILE A 266 -0.23 1.70 -1.77
N LEU A 267 0.24 2.87 -2.26
CA LEU A 267 -0.48 3.65 -3.27
C LEU A 267 -0.72 2.88 -4.57
N VAL A 268 0.30 2.16 -5.03
CA VAL A 268 0.21 1.27 -6.20
C VAL A 268 -0.83 0.17 -5.97
N PHE A 269 -0.83 -0.46 -4.79
CA PHE A 269 -1.82 -1.47 -4.44
C PHE A 269 -3.25 -0.93 -4.48
N LEU A 270 -3.49 0.23 -3.85
CA LEU A 270 -4.80 0.87 -3.88
C LEU A 270 -5.21 1.25 -5.32
N ALA A 271 -4.26 1.67 -6.15
CA ALA A 271 -4.50 1.99 -7.55
C ALA A 271 -4.97 0.75 -8.34
N ILE A 272 -4.36 -0.41 -8.09
CA ILE A 272 -4.75 -1.68 -8.71
C ILE A 272 -6.13 -2.12 -8.23
N MET A 273 -6.42 -2.01 -6.94
CA MET A 273 -7.73 -2.35 -6.39
C MET A 273 -8.85 -1.49 -6.98
N ILE A 274 -8.61 -0.18 -7.16
CA ILE A 274 -9.54 0.71 -7.88
C ILE A 274 -9.77 0.22 -9.32
N ALA A 275 -8.69 -0.14 -10.04
CA ALA A 275 -8.79 -0.60 -11.42
C ALA A 275 -9.56 -1.92 -11.54
N VAL A 276 -9.30 -2.88 -10.66
CA VAL A 276 -9.97 -4.20 -10.63
C VAL A 276 -11.45 -4.03 -10.29
N ILE A 277 -11.79 -3.29 -9.24
CA ILE A 277 -13.19 -3.03 -8.89
C ILE A 277 -13.90 -2.28 -10.02
N GLY A 278 -13.23 -1.31 -10.64
CA GLY A 278 -13.71 -0.60 -11.81
C GLY A 278 -14.03 -1.52 -12.99
N ALA A 279 -13.10 -2.42 -13.32
CA ALA A 279 -13.26 -3.39 -14.39
C ALA A 279 -14.41 -4.37 -14.10
N LEU A 280 -14.45 -4.98 -12.91
CA LEU A 280 -15.53 -5.89 -12.51
C LEU A 280 -16.89 -5.19 -12.58
N THR A 281 -16.97 -3.96 -12.08
CA THR A 281 -18.20 -3.16 -12.12
C THR A 281 -18.62 -2.84 -13.55
N TYR A 282 -17.67 -2.54 -14.44
CA TYR A 282 -17.94 -2.23 -15.83
C TYR A 282 -18.44 -3.46 -16.62
N PHE A 283 -17.79 -4.62 -16.44
CA PHE A 283 -18.12 -5.85 -17.18
C PHE A 283 -19.39 -6.53 -16.65
N LEU A 284 -19.55 -6.59 -15.32
CA LEU A 284 -20.65 -7.32 -14.68
C LEU A 284 -21.89 -6.45 -14.46
N GLN A 285 -21.76 -5.13 -14.52
CA GLN A 285 -22.87 -4.18 -14.34
C GLN A 285 -23.69 -4.49 -13.07
N SER A 286 -24.99 -4.77 -13.20
CA SER A 286 -25.89 -5.13 -12.09
C SER A 286 -25.54 -6.45 -11.40
N TRP A 287 -24.78 -7.33 -12.07
CA TRP A 287 -24.32 -8.61 -11.52
C TRP A 287 -23.03 -8.51 -10.71
N SER A 288 -22.44 -7.31 -10.61
CA SER A 288 -21.19 -7.09 -9.88
C SER A 288 -21.24 -7.55 -8.42
N LEU A 289 -22.33 -7.25 -7.70
CA LEU A 289 -22.50 -7.67 -6.30
C LEU A 289 -22.68 -9.19 -6.15
N PRO A 290 -23.63 -9.86 -6.86
CA PRO A 290 -23.73 -11.31 -6.83
C PRO A 290 -22.42 -12.03 -7.21
N ALA A 291 -21.74 -11.57 -8.25
CA ALA A 291 -20.46 -12.13 -8.67
C ALA A 291 -19.36 -11.97 -7.62
N ALA A 292 -19.32 -10.84 -6.90
CA ALA A 292 -18.39 -10.64 -5.80
C ALA A 292 -18.65 -11.62 -4.64
N ILE A 293 -19.92 -11.92 -4.32
CA ILE A 293 -20.28 -12.93 -3.31
C ILE A 293 -19.83 -14.32 -3.74
N VAL A 294 -20.06 -14.70 -5.00
CA VAL A 294 -19.61 -15.99 -5.55
C VAL A 294 -18.08 -16.07 -5.54
N LEU A 295 -17.38 -15.02 -5.97
CA LEU A 295 -15.92 -14.97 -5.95
C LEU A 295 -15.37 -15.13 -4.53
N PHE A 296 -15.98 -14.48 -3.54
CA PHE A 296 -15.61 -14.65 -2.14
C PHE A 296 -15.81 -16.09 -1.67
N GLY A 297 -16.93 -16.73 -2.05
CA GLY A 297 -17.17 -18.15 -1.77
C GLY A 297 -16.12 -19.07 -2.38
N ILE A 298 -15.75 -18.84 -3.65
CA ILE A 298 -14.70 -19.58 -4.35
C ILE A 298 -13.35 -19.40 -3.63
N LEU A 299 -12.95 -18.16 -3.33
CA LEU A 299 -11.70 -17.90 -2.62
C LEU A 299 -11.67 -18.60 -1.25
N ASN A 300 -12.78 -18.58 -0.51
CA ASN A 300 -12.90 -19.28 0.76
C ASN A 300 -12.73 -20.81 0.61
N ILE A 301 -13.29 -21.41 -0.44
CA ILE A 301 -13.08 -22.83 -0.77
C ILE A 301 -11.60 -23.09 -1.09
N LEU A 302 -10.97 -22.25 -1.93
CA LEU A 302 -9.55 -22.38 -2.29
C LEU A 302 -8.65 -22.29 -1.05
N TYR A 303 -8.96 -21.41 -0.10
CA TYR A 303 -8.24 -21.31 1.18
C TYR A 303 -8.51 -22.53 2.09
N LYS A 304 -9.77 -22.97 2.21
CA LYS A 304 -10.15 -24.12 3.04
C LYS A 304 -9.44 -25.41 2.61
N TYR A 305 -9.28 -25.63 1.31
CA TYR A 305 -8.57 -26.78 0.76
C TYR A 305 -7.06 -26.55 0.60
N GLU A 306 -6.53 -25.43 1.10
CA GLU A 306 -5.12 -25.04 1.00
C GLU A 306 -4.57 -25.06 -0.44
N LEU A 307 -5.42 -24.83 -1.44
CA LEU A 307 -5.01 -24.65 -2.85
C LEU A 307 -4.31 -23.31 -3.03
N ILE A 308 -4.77 -22.30 -2.28
CA ILE A 308 -4.04 -21.06 -2.04
C ILE A 308 -3.71 -21.03 -0.56
N ASP A 309 -2.42 -20.92 -0.21
CA ASP A 309 -1.96 -20.83 1.17
C ASP A 309 -1.19 -19.53 1.38
N PRO A 310 -1.84 -18.47 1.89
CA PRO A 310 -1.18 -17.18 2.14
C PRO A 310 -0.43 -17.15 3.49
N ARG A 311 -0.36 -18.26 4.23
CA ARG A 311 0.27 -18.30 5.56
C ARG A 311 1.79 -18.23 5.40
N ASN A 312 2.41 -17.31 6.16
CA ASN A 312 3.84 -17.30 6.35
C ASN A 312 4.25 -18.52 7.20
N LYS A 313 5.38 -19.13 6.88
CA LYS A 313 5.86 -20.37 7.52
C LYS A 313 7.07 -20.09 8.41
N ALA A 314 7.10 -20.67 9.60
CA ALA A 314 8.31 -20.70 10.43
C ALA A 314 9.34 -21.63 9.81
N TYR A 315 10.51 -21.10 9.48
CA TYR A 315 11.56 -21.84 8.78
C TYR A 315 12.17 -22.93 9.68
N GLY A 316 12.44 -24.10 9.09
CA GLY A 316 12.91 -25.30 9.77
C GLY A 316 11.82 -26.34 10.05
N LEU A 317 10.54 -25.97 10.02
CA LEU A 317 9.42 -26.90 10.26
C LEU A 317 8.90 -27.55 8.96
N ASN A 318 8.45 -28.81 9.05
CA ASN A 318 7.84 -29.52 7.92
C ASN A 318 6.33 -29.25 7.83
N TYR A 319 5.90 -28.48 6.83
CA TYR A 319 4.49 -28.19 6.57
C TYR A 319 3.82 -29.14 5.57
N SER A 320 4.60 -30.03 4.93
CA SER A 320 4.09 -30.96 3.92
C SER A 320 3.38 -32.16 4.56
N ASN A 321 3.78 -32.54 5.77
CA ASN A 321 3.13 -33.62 6.51
C ASN A 321 1.81 -33.11 7.13
N LYS A 322 0.67 -33.51 6.54
CA LYS A 322 -0.66 -33.14 7.04
C LYS A 322 -1.24 -34.18 8.01
N ASN A 323 -0.84 -35.44 7.89
CA ASN A 323 -1.47 -36.56 8.60
C ASN A 323 -0.99 -36.66 10.05
N GLU A 324 0.26 -36.29 10.33
CA GLU A 324 0.85 -36.36 11.67
C GLU A 324 0.83 -35.02 12.40
N ARG A 325 0.02 -34.05 11.94
CA ARG A 325 -0.07 -32.75 12.61
C ARG A 325 -0.74 -32.92 13.98
N PRO A 326 -0.15 -32.36 15.06
CA PRO A 326 -0.79 -32.39 16.36
C PRO A 326 -2.13 -31.65 16.28
N GLN A 327 -3.16 -32.18 16.96
CA GLN A 327 -4.45 -31.51 17.03
C GLN A 327 -4.32 -30.25 17.90
N TYR A 328 -4.83 -29.13 17.40
CA TYR A 328 -4.90 -27.88 18.17
C TYR A 328 -6.29 -27.75 18.80
N ASN A 329 -6.52 -28.54 19.85
CA ASN A 329 -7.75 -28.51 20.64
C ASN A 329 -7.42 -28.51 22.14
N LYS A 330 -8.44 -28.30 22.96
CA LYS A 330 -8.30 -28.19 24.42
C LYS A 330 -7.73 -29.48 25.01
N GLU A 331 -8.20 -30.61 24.52
CA GLU A 331 -7.84 -31.95 25.02
C GLU A 331 -6.34 -32.22 24.79
N ALA A 332 -5.83 -31.93 23.59
CA ALA A 332 -4.42 -32.06 23.27
C ALA A 332 -3.54 -31.09 24.09
N LEU A 333 -3.99 -29.85 24.31
CA LEU A 333 -3.27 -28.87 25.14
C LEU A 333 -3.23 -29.28 26.62
N GLN A 334 -4.33 -29.84 27.13
CA GLN A 334 -4.40 -30.38 28.50
C GLN A 334 -3.53 -31.61 28.67
N ALA A 335 -3.47 -32.49 27.67
CA ALA A 335 -2.59 -33.65 27.66
C ALA A 335 -1.09 -33.28 27.66
N LEU A 336 -0.73 -32.08 27.17
CA LEU A 336 0.63 -31.52 27.26
C LEU A 336 0.92 -30.80 28.58
N SER A 337 -0.08 -30.61 29.43
CA SER A 337 -0.01 -29.84 30.67
C SER A 337 -0.52 -30.67 31.85
N GLY A 338 -0.16 -31.95 31.89
CA GLY A 338 -0.53 -32.86 32.98
C GLY A 338 0.04 -32.41 34.31
N LYS A 339 -0.47 -32.96 35.41
CA LYS A 339 0.03 -32.62 36.75
C LYS A 339 1.51 -32.98 36.88
N GLU A 340 1.90 -34.13 36.34
CA GLU A 340 3.29 -34.60 36.32
C GLU A 340 4.19 -33.67 35.49
N ASP A 341 3.73 -33.20 34.33
CA ASP A 341 4.46 -32.24 33.49
C ASP A 341 4.67 -30.91 34.22
N ILE A 342 3.64 -30.42 34.92
CA ILE A 342 3.70 -29.18 35.70
C ILE A 342 4.70 -29.30 36.85
N GLU A 343 4.66 -30.41 37.61
CA GLU A 343 5.61 -30.61 38.71
C GLU A 343 7.04 -30.81 38.20
N ALA A 344 7.22 -31.50 37.07
CA ALA A 344 8.52 -31.63 36.41
C ALA A 344 9.06 -30.27 35.94
N ASP A 345 8.22 -29.42 35.33
CA ASP A 345 8.62 -28.08 34.88
C ASP A 345 8.97 -27.17 36.06
N LYS A 346 8.21 -27.22 37.16
CA LYS A 346 8.55 -26.52 38.41
C LYS A 346 9.91 -26.95 38.95
N ALA A 347 10.14 -28.25 39.07
CA ALA A 347 11.41 -28.79 39.58
C ALA A 347 12.59 -28.37 38.67
N HIS A 348 12.38 -28.40 37.35
CA HIS A 348 13.37 -27.93 36.38
C HIS A 348 13.65 -26.43 36.52
N MET A 349 12.62 -25.60 36.66
CA MET A 349 12.76 -24.15 36.87
C MET A 349 13.49 -23.81 38.18
N ILE A 350 13.20 -24.52 39.27
CA ILE A 350 13.95 -24.39 40.53
C ILE A 350 15.43 -24.68 40.28
N GLY A 351 15.75 -25.74 39.52
CA GLY A 351 17.13 -26.04 39.13
C GLY A 351 17.81 -24.93 38.31
N ILE A 352 17.07 -24.25 37.44
CA ILE A 352 17.57 -23.07 36.69
C ILE A 352 17.82 -21.89 37.64
N LEU A 353 16.90 -21.64 38.57
CA LEU A 353 17.00 -20.56 39.56
C LEU A 353 18.19 -20.75 40.51
N GLU A 354 18.42 -21.97 41.00
CA GLU A 354 19.58 -22.29 41.84
C GLU A 354 20.91 -22.14 41.09
N LYS A 355 20.98 -22.58 39.82
CA LYS A 355 22.15 -22.36 38.97
C LYS A 355 22.41 -20.88 38.69
N TRP A 356 21.35 -20.08 38.55
CA TRP A 356 21.48 -18.63 38.40
C TRP A 356 21.96 -17.98 39.71
N LYS A 357 21.39 -18.37 40.85
CA LYS A 357 21.75 -17.86 42.18
C LYS A 357 23.20 -18.17 42.54
N ALA A 358 23.69 -19.37 42.23
CA ALA A 358 25.06 -19.79 42.46
C ALA A 358 26.13 -18.94 41.72
N ARG A 359 25.73 -18.19 40.68
CA ARG A 359 26.63 -17.26 39.95
C ARG A 359 26.67 -15.87 40.55
N GLN A 360 25.87 -15.59 41.57
CA GLN A 360 25.75 -14.27 42.19
C GLN A 360 26.69 -14.12 43.39
N LYS A 361 27.11 -12.88 43.68
CA LYS A 361 28.07 -12.56 44.75
C LYS A 361 27.43 -12.42 46.15
N SER A 362 26.11 -12.32 46.23
CA SER A 362 25.36 -12.09 47.47
C SER A 362 24.46 -13.29 47.77
N GLU A 363 24.27 -13.59 49.06
CA GLU A 363 23.33 -14.61 49.54
C GLU A 363 21.87 -14.30 49.13
N LYS A 364 21.52 -13.01 49.08
CA LYS A 364 20.22 -12.50 48.62
C LYS A 364 20.44 -11.57 47.42
N PRO A 365 20.70 -12.11 46.23
CA PRO A 365 20.97 -11.29 45.06
C PRO A 365 19.69 -10.64 44.54
N VAL A 366 19.79 -9.42 44.02
CA VAL A 366 18.69 -8.74 43.33
C VAL A 366 18.53 -9.38 41.95
N MET A 367 17.39 -10.02 41.71
CA MET A 367 17.01 -10.58 40.42
C MET A 367 16.36 -9.51 39.55
N ILE A 368 16.85 -9.37 38.31
CA ILE A 368 16.33 -8.40 37.35
C ILE A 368 15.49 -9.11 36.29
N PHE A 369 14.31 -8.55 36.03
CA PHE A 369 13.43 -8.90 34.93
C PHE A 369 13.36 -7.70 33.98
N ILE A 370 13.70 -7.91 32.71
CA ILE A 370 13.66 -6.87 31.70
C ILE A 370 12.42 -7.08 30.84
N ASN A 371 11.51 -6.11 30.86
CA ASN A 371 10.28 -6.15 30.07
C ASN A 371 10.33 -5.08 28.97
N VAL A 372 10.26 -5.50 27.72
CA VAL A 372 10.39 -4.62 26.55
C VAL A 372 9.10 -4.56 25.74
N SER A 373 8.58 -3.36 25.49
CA SER A 373 7.35 -3.17 24.73
C SER A 373 7.56 -3.30 23.23
N GLY A 374 6.49 -3.63 22.50
CA GLY A 374 6.46 -3.47 21.04
C GLY A 374 6.46 -2.01 20.59
N GLY A 375 6.47 -1.79 19.28
CA GLY A 375 6.45 -0.44 18.68
C GLY A 375 7.40 -0.26 17.49
N GLY A 376 7.65 -1.33 16.74
CA GLY A 376 8.49 -1.31 15.53
C GLY A 376 9.91 -0.82 15.79
N LEU A 377 10.49 -0.18 14.78
CA LEU A 377 11.89 0.30 14.79
C LEU A 377 12.16 1.34 15.88
N ARG A 378 11.16 2.17 16.23
CA ARG A 378 11.29 3.14 17.32
C ARG A 378 11.47 2.45 18.67
N SER A 379 10.70 1.40 18.94
CA SER A 379 10.89 0.60 20.15
C SER A 379 12.25 -0.11 20.13
N ALA A 380 12.65 -0.64 18.98
CA ALA A 380 13.96 -1.28 18.83
C ALA A 380 15.12 -0.31 19.16
N ALA A 381 15.10 0.90 18.60
CA ALA A 381 16.08 1.94 18.89
C ALA A 381 16.10 2.31 20.38
N PHE A 382 14.92 2.54 20.97
CA PHE A 382 14.80 2.91 22.38
C PHE A 382 15.32 1.81 23.31
N VAL A 383 14.92 0.57 23.08
CA VAL A 383 15.33 -0.58 23.91
C VAL A 383 16.82 -0.83 23.79
N MET A 384 17.38 -0.80 22.58
CA MET A 384 18.81 -1.00 22.38
C MET A 384 19.63 0.06 23.11
N ASN A 385 19.27 1.34 22.94
CA ASN A 385 19.93 2.45 23.61
C ASN A 385 19.80 2.34 25.14
N SER A 386 18.61 2.00 25.63
CA SER A 386 18.36 1.83 27.08
C SER A 386 19.21 0.71 27.66
N LEU A 387 19.28 -0.45 27.01
CA LEU A 387 20.11 -1.58 27.46
C LEU A 387 21.59 -1.22 27.45
N GLN A 388 22.08 -0.58 26.37
CA GLN A 388 23.46 -0.10 26.30
C GLN A 388 23.79 0.85 27.44
N LYS A 389 22.90 1.82 27.74
CA LYS A 389 23.12 2.80 28.79
C LYS A 389 23.04 2.19 30.17
N LEU A 390 22.02 1.37 30.45
CA LEU A 390 21.82 0.68 31.72
C LEU A 390 22.99 -0.25 32.04
N ASP A 391 23.43 -1.04 31.07
CA ASP A 391 24.55 -1.95 31.27
C ASP A 391 25.86 -1.16 31.50
N SER A 392 26.07 -0.09 30.73
CA SER A 392 27.23 0.81 30.91
C SER A 392 27.29 1.44 32.31
N ILE A 393 26.18 2.00 32.82
CA ILE A 393 26.16 2.59 34.17
C ILE A 393 26.23 1.53 35.28
N SER A 394 25.80 0.29 34.99
CA SER A 394 25.96 -0.87 35.88
C SER A 394 27.34 -1.52 35.79
N GLN A 395 28.28 -0.92 35.06
CA GLN A 395 29.63 -1.45 34.84
C GLN A 395 29.66 -2.86 34.24
N GLY A 396 28.65 -3.21 33.43
CA GLY A 396 28.53 -4.51 32.77
C GLY A 396 27.85 -5.61 33.60
N GLU A 397 27.31 -5.29 34.78
CA GLU A 397 26.68 -6.28 35.67
C GLU A 397 25.18 -6.49 35.38
N LEU A 398 24.54 -5.69 34.51
CA LEU A 398 23.11 -5.80 34.21
C LEU A 398 22.73 -7.20 33.75
N MET A 399 23.44 -7.72 32.74
CA MET A 399 23.14 -9.03 32.15
C MET A 399 23.45 -10.19 33.08
N ASN A 400 24.39 -10.02 34.02
CA ASN A 400 24.70 -11.02 35.04
C ASN A 400 23.55 -11.19 36.06
N ARG A 401 22.87 -10.09 36.38
CA ARG A 401 21.72 -10.06 37.29
C ARG A 401 20.36 -10.26 36.60
N THR A 402 20.33 -10.24 35.27
CA THR A 402 19.11 -10.46 34.50
C THR A 402 18.81 -11.94 34.42
N PHE A 403 17.64 -12.34 34.94
CA PHE A 403 17.17 -13.72 34.85
C PHE A 403 16.35 -13.94 33.57
N LEU A 404 15.43 -13.01 33.28
CA LEU A 404 14.50 -13.12 32.15
C LEU A 404 14.40 -11.78 31.42
N ILE A 405 14.37 -11.88 30.10
CA ILE A 405 13.99 -10.81 29.19
C ILE A 405 12.69 -11.25 28.51
N SER A 406 11.64 -10.44 28.63
CA SER A 406 10.33 -10.71 28.02
C SER A 406 9.80 -9.47 27.33
N GLY A 407 8.95 -9.63 26.31
CA GLY A 407 8.43 -8.49 25.56
C GLY A 407 7.79 -8.85 24.23
N ALA A 408 7.67 -7.84 23.36
CA ALA A 408 7.09 -8.01 22.03
C ALA A 408 7.80 -7.23 20.92
N SER A 409 7.67 -7.71 19.67
CA SER A 409 7.99 -7.00 18.43
C SER A 409 9.39 -6.36 18.43
N GLY A 410 9.54 -5.12 17.94
CA GLY A 410 10.84 -4.43 17.82
C GLY A 410 11.64 -4.34 19.12
N GLY A 411 10.99 -4.24 20.28
CA GLY A 411 11.67 -4.28 21.57
C GLY A 411 12.36 -5.63 21.81
N MET A 412 11.69 -6.74 21.46
CA MET A 412 12.30 -8.07 21.56
C MET A 412 13.41 -8.30 20.55
N LEU A 413 13.32 -7.73 19.34
CA LEU A 413 14.42 -7.80 18.37
C LEU A 413 15.67 -7.13 18.95
N ALA A 414 15.54 -5.92 19.49
CA ALA A 414 16.64 -5.20 20.13
C ALA A 414 17.19 -5.91 21.36
N ALA A 415 16.33 -6.40 22.24
CA ALA A 415 16.78 -7.08 23.46
C ALA A 415 17.48 -8.42 23.15
N THR A 416 16.98 -9.17 22.17
CA THR A 416 17.63 -10.40 21.68
C THR A 416 18.98 -10.08 21.05
N TYR A 417 19.05 -9.01 20.25
CA TYR A 417 20.30 -8.56 19.65
C TYR A 417 21.33 -8.15 20.72
N TYR A 418 20.94 -7.35 21.72
CA TYR A 418 21.79 -6.95 22.84
C TYR A 418 22.30 -8.17 23.61
N ARG A 419 21.42 -9.11 23.96
CA ARG A 419 21.77 -10.34 24.66
C ARG A 419 22.79 -11.17 23.89
N GLU A 420 22.65 -11.23 22.57
CA GLU A 420 23.61 -11.95 21.71
C GLU A 420 24.96 -11.24 21.63
N LEU A 421 24.98 -9.91 21.56
CA LEU A 421 26.22 -9.12 21.65
C LEU A 421 26.93 -9.36 22.99
N TYR A 422 26.20 -9.37 24.10
CA TYR A 422 26.74 -9.70 25.43
C TYR A 422 27.32 -11.12 25.45
N ARG A 423 26.59 -12.12 24.92
CA ARG A 423 27.09 -13.50 24.82
C ARG A 423 28.39 -13.55 24.02
N GLN A 424 28.47 -12.86 22.88
CA GLN A 424 29.68 -12.83 22.07
C GLN A 424 30.85 -12.19 22.82
N LYS A 425 30.59 -11.10 23.56
CA LYS A 425 31.61 -10.45 24.40
C LYS A 425 32.22 -11.41 25.42
N ILE A 426 31.40 -12.17 26.14
CA ILE A 426 31.88 -13.06 27.21
C ILE A 426 32.43 -14.41 26.71
N THR A 427 32.11 -14.84 25.48
CA THR A 427 32.52 -16.18 24.98
C THR A 427 33.57 -16.14 23.87
N ARG A 428 33.45 -15.23 22.91
CA ARG A 428 34.20 -15.28 21.65
C ARG A 428 35.05 -14.05 21.39
N LYS A 429 34.62 -12.87 21.85
CA LYS A 429 35.20 -11.56 21.49
C LYS A 429 35.22 -10.60 22.68
N PRO A 430 36.12 -10.78 23.67
CA PRO A 430 36.19 -9.90 24.86
C PRO A 430 36.36 -8.41 24.54
N SER A 431 37.00 -8.07 23.42
CA SER A 431 37.21 -6.70 22.94
C SER A 431 35.97 -6.07 22.26
N LEU A 432 34.86 -6.79 22.13
CA LEU A 432 33.64 -6.27 21.51
C LEU A 432 33.03 -5.16 22.38
N ASN A 433 33.05 -3.93 21.87
CA ASN A 433 32.33 -2.81 22.47
C ASN A 433 30.83 -2.88 22.14
N ILE A 434 30.07 -3.52 23.04
CA ILE A 434 28.61 -3.68 22.93
C ILE A 434 27.83 -2.37 23.15
N TYR A 435 28.49 -1.32 23.68
CA TYR A 435 27.89 0.00 23.91
C TYR A 435 27.99 0.94 22.70
N HIS A 436 28.61 0.49 21.61
CA HIS A 436 28.82 1.32 20.44
C HIS A 436 27.48 1.71 19.77
N PRO A 437 27.24 3.00 19.46
CA PRO A 437 25.98 3.49 18.87
C PRO A 437 25.54 2.76 17.59
N LYS A 438 26.51 2.36 16.74
CA LYS A 438 26.29 1.51 15.55
C LYS A 438 25.29 0.36 15.72
N HIS A 439 25.19 -0.24 16.90
CA HIS A 439 24.25 -1.34 17.12
C HIS A 439 22.80 -0.86 17.23
N THR A 440 22.59 0.31 17.84
CA THR A 440 21.31 1.02 17.81
C THR A 440 20.98 1.42 16.37
N ASP A 441 21.95 1.99 15.64
CA ASP A 441 21.73 2.41 14.25
C ASP A 441 21.33 1.25 13.33
N ARG A 442 21.90 0.05 13.54
CA ARG A 442 21.57 -1.15 12.74
C ARG A 442 20.18 -1.68 13.01
N ILE A 443 19.81 -1.85 14.28
CA ILE A 443 18.52 -2.43 14.65
C ILE A 443 17.34 -1.49 14.35
N SER A 444 17.61 -0.19 14.17
CA SER A 444 16.62 0.81 13.78
C SER A 444 16.48 1.02 12.27
N ARG A 445 17.25 0.31 11.43
CA ARG A 445 17.16 0.43 9.96
C ARG A 445 15.84 -0.12 9.44
N ASP A 446 15.44 0.39 8.28
CA ASP A 446 14.20 -0.01 7.61
C ASP A 446 14.05 -1.53 7.43
N LEU A 447 12.85 -1.98 7.75
CA LEU A 447 12.35 -3.35 7.55
C LEU A 447 11.04 -3.34 6.74
N LEU A 448 10.36 -2.20 6.63
CA LEU A 448 9.00 -2.13 6.11
C LEU A 448 8.98 -1.94 4.61
N ASN A 449 9.90 -1.18 4.00
CA ASN A 449 9.91 -1.02 2.55
C ASN A 449 10.06 -2.36 1.80
N PRO A 450 10.97 -3.27 2.20
CA PRO A 450 11.09 -4.58 1.56
C PRO A 450 9.86 -5.47 1.80
N VAL A 451 9.25 -5.38 2.98
CA VAL A 451 8.04 -6.14 3.34
C VAL A 451 6.86 -5.70 2.48
N PHE A 452 6.60 -4.40 2.38
CA PHE A 452 5.51 -3.87 1.54
C PHE A 452 5.78 -4.08 0.05
N THR A 453 7.02 -3.89 -0.41
CA THR A 453 7.40 -4.19 -1.79
C THR A 453 7.16 -5.67 -2.09
N SER A 454 7.58 -6.58 -1.20
CA SER A 454 7.36 -8.03 -1.35
C SER A 454 5.87 -8.38 -1.35
N MET A 455 5.07 -7.78 -0.48
CA MET A 455 3.62 -8.02 -0.44
C MET A 455 2.96 -7.70 -1.79
N ILE A 456 3.33 -6.59 -2.42
CA ILE A 456 2.74 -6.20 -3.70
C ILE A 456 3.33 -7.01 -4.84
N ALA A 457 4.65 -7.12 -4.91
CA ALA A 457 5.35 -7.78 -6.00
C ALA A 457 5.19 -9.31 -6.03
N ARG A 458 5.26 -9.95 -4.86
CA ARG A 458 5.42 -11.42 -4.75
C ARG A 458 4.15 -12.07 -4.24
N ASP A 459 3.59 -11.58 -3.14
CA ASP A 459 2.42 -12.22 -2.53
C ASP A 459 1.19 -12.07 -3.45
N LEU A 460 1.01 -10.91 -4.11
CA LEU A 460 -0.16 -10.64 -4.95
C LEU A 460 -0.01 -11.10 -6.41
N PHE A 461 1.18 -10.99 -7.02
CA PHE A 461 1.35 -11.19 -8.47
C PHE A 461 2.19 -12.41 -8.87
N ALA A 462 3.11 -12.90 -8.04
CA ALA A 462 4.02 -13.99 -8.43
C ALA A 462 4.68 -14.72 -7.24
N PRO A 463 3.95 -15.57 -6.49
CA PRO A 463 4.52 -16.37 -5.40
C PRO A 463 5.25 -17.60 -5.96
N VAL A 464 6.15 -17.40 -6.94
CA VAL A 464 6.80 -18.51 -7.66
C VAL A 464 8.18 -18.81 -7.09
N GLN A 465 8.84 -17.83 -6.47
CA GLN A 465 10.19 -18.01 -6.00
C GLN A 465 10.24 -18.77 -4.67
N LYS A 466 11.07 -19.81 -4.64
CA LYS A 466 11.27 -20.68 -3.48
C LYS A 466 12.70 -20.55 -2.96
N PHE A 467 12.90 -20.90 -1.69
CA PHE A 467 14.21 -21.05 -1.08
C PHE A 467 14.20 -22.25 -0.11
N ASN A 468 15.38 -22.76 0.24
CA ASN A 468 15.53 -23.95 1.07
C ASN A 468 16.13 -23.59 2.43
N VAL A 469 15.62 -24.20 3.50
CA VAL A 469 16.24 -24.22 4.83
C VAL A 469 16.32 -25.67 5.28
N GLY A 470 17.54 -26.20 5.37
CA GLY A 470 17.76 -27.64 5.57
C GLY A 470 17.12 -28.45 4.45
N LYS A 471 16.26 -29.42 4.82
CA LYS A 471 15.52 -30.28 3.88
C LYS A 471 14.17 -29.72 3.42
N GLN A 472 13.79 -28.53 3.90
CA GLN A 472 12.47 -27.96 3.67
C GLN A 472 12.53 -26.82 2.66
N THR A 473 11.51 -26.71 1.81
CA THR A 473 11.37 -25.65 0.81
C THR A 473 10.22 -24.71 1.17
N TYR A 474 10.49 -23.41 1.11
CA TYR A 474 9.57 -22.33 1.46
C TYR A 474 9.42 -21.35 0.31
N LEU A 475 8.36 -20.56 0.33
CA LEU A 475 8.16 -19.45 -0.61
C LEU A 475 8.91 -18.21 -0.10
N LYS A 476 9.46 -17.42 -1.02
CA LYS A 476 10.03 -16.10 -0.72
C LYS A 476 8.90 -15.06 -0.55
N ASP A 477 8.19 -15.16 0.55
CA ASP A 477 7.10 -14.26 0.95
C ASP A 477 7.61 -12.99 1.66
N ARG A 478 6.70 -12.15 2.14
CA ARG A 478 7.03 -10.99 2.99
C ARG A 478 7.75 -11.34 4.29
N GLY A 479 7.57 -12.54 4.84
CA GLY A 479 8.31 -13.02 6.00
C GLY A 479 9.78 -13.25 5.66
N TYR A 480 10.05 -13.80 4.47
CA TYR A 480 11.42 -13.94 3.96
C TYR A 480 12.07 -12.58 3.75
N ALA A 481 11.34 -11.62 3.18
CA ALA A 481 11.84 -10.26 3.00
C ALA A 481 12.21 -9.60 4.33
N PHE A 482 11.38 -9.80 5.37
CA PHE A 482 11.65 -9.31 6.72
C PHE A 482 12.92 -9.93 7.32
N GLU A 483 13.02 -11.25 7.36
CA GLU A 483 14.17 -11.98 7.93
C GLU A 483 15.47 -11.64 7.21
N LYS A 484 15.44 -11.59 5.87
CA LYS A 484 16.60 -11.22 5.05
C LYS A 484 17.04 -9.79 5.36
N LYS A 485 16.11 -8.83 5.37
CA LYS A 485 16.45 -7.43 5.65
C LYS A 485 16.99 -7.25 7.07
N LEU A 486 16.39 -7.91 8.05
CA LEU A 486 16.86 -7.88 9.44
C LEU A 486 18.27 -8.45 9.57
N ALA A 487 18.61 -9.50 8.82
CA ALA A 487 19.96 -10.06 8.80
C ALA A 487 20.98 -9.18 8.06
N ASP A 488 20.55 -8.49 7.01
CA ASP A 488 21.39 -7.55 6.23
C ASP A 488 21.71 -6.26 7.01
N ASN A 489 20.80 -5.83 7.88
CA ASN A 489 20.91 -4.61 8.69
C ASN A 489 22.00 -4.69 9.76
#